data_AF-A0AB37MIC2-F1
#
_entry.id   AF-A0AB37MIC2-F1
#
_cell.length_a   1.000
_cell.length_b   1.000
_cell.length_c   1.000
_cell.angle_alpha   90.00
_cell.angle_beta   90.00
_cell.angle_gamma   90.00
#
_symmetry.space_group_name_H-M   'P 1'
#
loop_
_entity.id
_entity.type
_entity.pdbx_description
1 polymer ?
#
loop_
_entity_poly.entity_id
_entity_poly.type
_entity_poly.pdbx_seq_one_letter_code
_entity_poly.pdbx_strand_id
1 'polypeptide(L)' 'MTLFEALKFNREPLEMLISLGGKQDDLRFIDLYTEYEVMKKQGEKTTYAVAFLANKYSVSERKVYDVIKRFGKHCTLGAV' A
#
# COMPACT_ATOMS: atom_id res chain seq x y z
N MET A 1 13.32 -13.74 20.20
CA MET A 1 12.35 -13.64 19.11
C MET A 1 13.05 -13.92 17.80
N THR A 2 12.81 -15.08 17.22
CA THR A 2 13.25 -15.43 15.87
C THR A 2 12.23 -14.95 14.84
N LEU A 3 12.62 -14.88 13.56
CA LEU A 3 11.68 -14.58 12.46
C LEU A 3 10.50 -15.57 12.46
N PHE A 4 10.78 -16.84 12.72
CA PHE A 4 9.76 -17.89 12.81
C PHE A 4 8.77 -17.62 13.96
N GLU A 5 9.25 -17.20 15.13
CA GLU A 5 8.38 -16.84 16.26
C GLU A 5 7.49 -15.63 15.96
N ALA A 6 8.03 -14.60 15.28
CA ALA A 6 7.25 -13.42 14.87
C ALA A 6 6.18 -13.78 13.83
N LEU A 7 6.50 -14.61 12.85
CA LEU A 7 5.53 -15.09 11.86
C LEU A 7 4.47 -15.98 12.49
N LYS A 8 4.87 -16.88 13.41
CA LYS A 8 3.94 -17.74 14.15
C LYS A 8 2.99 -16.93 15.03
N PHE A 9 3.51 -15.87 15.68
CA PHE A 9 2.70 -14.96 16.49
C PHE A 9 1.67 -14.18 15.65
N ASN A 10 2.04 -13.76 14.43
CA ASN A 10 1.17 -12.96 13.55
C ASN A 10 0.47 -13.78 12.46
N ARG A 11 0.37 -15.11 12.60
CA ARG A 11 -0.11 -16.01 11.55
C ARG A 11 -1.51 -15.63 11.04
N GLU A 12 -2.47 -15.45 11.94
CA GLU A 12 -3.86 -15.16 11.58
C GLU A 12 -4.03 -13.78 10.90
N PRO A 13 -3.48 -12.67 11.42
CA PRO A 13 -3.50 -11.39 10.70
C PRO A 13 -2.87 -11.46 9.31
N LEU A 14 -1.75 -12.17 9.17
CA LEU A 14 -1.07 -12.30 7.87
C LEU A 14 -1.90 -13.12 6.88
N GLU A 15 -2.50 -14.23 7.31
CA GLU A 15 -3.41 -15.02 6.46
C GLU A 15 -4.64 -14.22 6.03
N MET A 16 -5.20 -13.42 6.94
CA MET A 16 -6.32 -12.53 6.61
C MET A 16 -5.91 -11.52 5.53
N LEU A 17 -4.78 -10.82 5.69
CA LEU A 17 -4.31 -9.86 4.70
C LEU A 17 -4.08 -10.50 3.33
N ILE A 18 -3.51 -11.71 3.30
CA ILE A 18 -3.32 -12.48 2.07
C ILE A 18 -4.68 -12.81 1.44
N SER A 19 -5.66 -13.26 2.22
CA SER A 19 -7.01 -13.60 1.72
C SER A 19 -7.78 -12.41 1.14
N LEU A 20 -7.42 -11.19 1.56
CA LEU A 20 -7.95 -9.93 1.06
C LEU A 20 -7.19 -9.39 -0.16
N GLY A 21 -6.17 -10.12 -0.64
CA GLY A 21 -5.33 -9.76 -1.79
C GLY A 21 -4.14 -8.86 -1.45
N GLY A 22 -3.82 -8.69 -0.16
CA GLY A 22 -2.66 -7.94 0.30
C GLY A 22 -1.36 -8.67 0.01
N LYS A 23 -0.34 -7.94 -0.45
CA LYS A 23 1.00 -8.47 -0.71
C LYS A 23 1.96 -8.01 0.37
N GLN A 24 2.97 -8.83 0.68
CA GLN A 24 4.03 -8.44 1.61
C GLN A 24 4.71 -7.12 1.21
N ASP A 25 4.85 -6.89 -0.09
CA ASP A 25 5.44 -5.67 -0.67
C ASP A 25 4.63 -4.41 -0.36
N ASP A 26 3.31 -4.54 -0.14
CA ASP A 26 2.41 -3.41 0.06
C ASP A 26 2.75 -2.64 1.35
N LEU A 27 3.36 -3.30 2.34
CA LEU A 27 3.82 -2.65 3.58
C LEU A 27 4.76 -1.47 3.31
N ARG A 28 5.57 -1.52 2.24
CA ARG A 28 6.53 -0.47 1.88
C ARG A 28 5.87 0.80 1.34
N PHE A 29 4.58 0.73 0.98
CA PHE A 29 3.85 1.82 0.36
C PHE A 29 2.75 2.41 1.25
N ILE A 30 2.66 1.99 2.51
CA ILE A 30 1.69 2.52 3.48
C ILE A 30 1.86 4.03 3.63
N ASP A 31 3.07 4.50 3.93
CA ASP A 31 3.36 5.91 4.15
C ASP A 31 3.08 6.75 2.89
N LEU A 32 3.46 6.22 1.72
CA LEU A 32 3.19 6.84 0.42
C LEU A 32 1.69 7.03 0.20
N TYR A 33 0.88 6.00 0.48
CA TYR A 33 -0.56 6.08 0.30
C TYR A 33 -1.24 6.96 1.36
N THR A 34 -0.75 6.96 2.60
CA THR A 34 -1.22 7.87 3.65
C THR A 34 -1.02 9.33 3.25
N GLU A 35 0.15 9.67 2.72
CA GLU A 35 0.44 11.02 2.25
C GLU A 35 -0.36 11.40 1.00
N TYR A 36 -0.55 10.46 0.07
CA TYR A 36 -1.47 10.63 -1.05
C TYR A 36 -2.89 10.99 -0.60
N GLU A 37 -3.44 10.29 0.41
CA GLU A 37 -4.77 10.57 0.95
C GLU A 37 -4.85 11.97 1.59
N VAL A 38 -3.77 12.46 2.21
CA VAL A 38 -3.71 13.85 2.71
C VAL A 38 -3.74 14.85 1.56
N MET A 39 -2.89 14.69 0.54
CA MET A 39 -2.86 15.57 -0.63
C MET A 39 -4.21 15.59 -1.36
N LYS A 40 -4.84 14.42 -1.52
CA LYS A 40 -6.17 14.28 -2.10
C LYS A 40 -7.25 15.00 -1.29
N LYS A 41 -7.21 14.92 0.05
CA LYS A 41 -8.13 15.66 0.93
C LYS A 41 -7.93 17.17 0.87
N GLN A 42 -6.71 17.63 0.59
CA GLN A 42 -6.39 19.04 0.38
C GLN A 42 -6.82 19.56 -1.00
N GLY A 43 -7.27 18.68 -1.91
CA GLY A 43 -7.70 19.04 -3.26
C GLY A 43 -6.55 19.16 -4.26
N GLU A 44 -5.38 18.62 -3.95
CA GLU A 44 -4.23 18.61 -4.87
C GLU A 44 -4.53 17.82 -6.14
N LYS A 45 -3.99 18.28 -7.27
CA LYS A 45 -4.12 17.56 -8.54
C LYS A 45 -3.42 16.21 -8.45
N THR A 46 -4.06 15.13 -8.89
CA THR A 46 -3.49 13.77 -8.87
C THR A 46 -2.15 13.69 -9.57
N THR A 47 -1.97 14.38 -10.70
CA THR A 47 -0.69 14.40 -11.44
C THR A 47 0.43 15.02 -10.61
N TYR A 48 0.14 16.08 -9.86
CA TYR A 48 1.10 16.71 -8.95
C TYR A 48 1.45 15.77 -7.78
N ALA A 49 0.43 15.19 -7.13
CA ALA A 49 0.64 14.24 -6.04
C ALA A 49 1.50 13.05 -6.48
N VAL A 50 1.24 12.51 -7.68
CA VAL A 50 2.02 11.39 -8.24
C VAL A 50 3.48 11.79 -8.47
N ALA A 51 3.74 12.92 -9.13
CA ALA A 51 5.10 13.39 -9.38
C ALA A 51 5.86 13.68 -8.07
N PHE A 52 5.19 14.29 -7.08
CA PHE A 52 5.78 14.57 -5.77
C PHE A 52 6.16 13.27 -5.03
N LEU A 53 5.22 12.31 -4.95
CA LEU A 53 5.44 11.05 -4.24
C LEU A 53 6.47 10.17 -4.95
N ALA A 54 6.50 10.17 -6.29
CA ALA A 54 7.51 9.45 -7.06
C ALA A 54 8.93 9.90 -6.70
N ASN A 55 9.14 11.22 -6.64
CA ASN A 55 10.43 11.79 -6.24
C ASN A 55 10.73 11.50 -4.76
N LYS A 56 9.78 11.75 -3.86
CA LYS A 56 9.98 11.61 -2.41
C LYS A 56 10.33 10.17 -2.00
N TYR A 57 9.65 9.19 -2.57
CA TYR A 57 9.83 7.77 -2.24
C TYR A 57 10.78 7.05 -3.21
N SER A 58 11.42 7.76 -4.14
CA SER A 58 12.36 7.19 -5.13
C SER A 58 11.77 6.02 -5.92
N VAL A 59 10.52 6.17 -6.39
CA VAL A 59 9.80 5.18 -7.21
C VAL A 59 9.32 5.82 -8.49
N SER A 60 9.06 5.02 -9.53
CA SER A 60 8.48 5.56 -10.76
C SER A 60 7.04 6.04 -10.54
N GLU A 61 6.62 7.08 -11.26
CA GLU A 61 5.22 7.53 -11.25
C GLU A 61 4.24 6.39 -11.57
N ARG A 62 4.63 5.48 -12.48
CA ARG A 62 3.86 4.27 -12.79
C ARG A 62 3.60 3.43 -11.53
N LYS A 63 4.64 3.22 -10.70
CA LYS A 63 4.48 2.49 -9.44
C LYS A 63 3.54 3.22 -8.49
N VAL A 64 3.61 4.56 -8.41
CA VAL A 64 2.68 5.36 -7.60
C VAL A 64 1.24 5.18 -8.06
N TYR A 65 0.98 5.26 -9.37
CA TYR A 65 -0.35 4.97 -9.92
C TYR A 65 -0.83 3.56 -9.60
N ASP A 66 0.06 2.56 -9.71
CA ASP A 66 -0.27 1.17 -9.38
C ASP A 66 -0.64 1.00 -7.90
N VAL A 67 0.08 1.67 -7.00
CA VAL A 67 -0.23 1.69 -5.56
C VAL A 67 -1.57 2.35 -5.31
N ILE A 68 -1.81 3.57 -5.84
CA ILE A 68 -3.08 4.28 -5.68
C ILE A 68 -4.25 3.42 -6.16
N LYS A 69 -4.10 2.80 -7.34
CA LYS A 69 -5.12 1.92 -7.93
C LYS A 69 -5.36 0.68 -7.09
N ARG A 70 -4.33 0.10 -6.47
CA ARG A 70 -4.46 -1.11 -5.67
C ARG A 70 -5.07 -0.82 -4.30
N PHE A 71 -4.55 0.18 -3.60
CA PHE A 71 -4.95 0.50 -2.23
C PHE A 71 -6.32 1.20 -2.19
N GLY A 72 -6.72 1.85 -3.28
CA GLY A 72 -8.05 2.42 -3.42
C GLY A 72 -9.16 1.41 -3.73
N LYS A 73 -8.84 0.12 -3.93
CA LYS A 73 -9.85 -0.92 -4.16
C LYS A 73 -10.41 -1.44 -2.83
N HIS A 74 -11.69 -1.78 -2.83
CA HIS A 74 -12.29 -2.54 -1.75
C HIS A 74 -11.67 -3.94 -1.67
N CYS A 75 -11.49 -4.44 -0.45
CA CYS A 75 -11.07 -5.81 -0.24
C CYS A 75 -12.14 -6.77 -0.76
N THR A 76 -11.74 -7.78 -1.52
CA THR A 76 -12.62 -8.84 -2.02
C THR A 76 -12.23 -10.16 -1.37
N LEU A 77 -13.19 -10.81 -0.69
CA LEU A 77 -12.97 -12.13 -0.10
C LEU A 77 -12.68 -13.13 -1.21
N GLY A 78 -11.54 -13.83 -1.13
CA GLY A 78 -11.13 -14.79 -2.15
C GLY A 78 -10.48 -14.16 -3.37
N ALA A 79 -9.82 -13.01 -3.23
CA ALA A 79 -8.91 -12.47 -4.24
C ALA A 79 -7.70 -13.40 -4.40
N VAL A 80 -7.86 -14.44 -5.22
CA VAL A 80 -6.77 -15.31 -5.68
C VAL A 80 -6.21 -14.76 -6.99
#